data_AF-A0A848RG39-F1
#
_entry.id   AF-A0A848RG39-F1
#
_cell.length_a   1.000
_cell.length_b   1.000
_cell.length_c   1.000
_cell.angle_alpha   90.00
_cell.angle_beta   90.00
_cell.angle_gamma   90.00
#
_symmetry.space_group_name_H-M   'P 1'
#
loop_
_entity.id
_entity.type
_entity.pdbx_description
1 polymer ?
#
loop_
_entity_poly.entity_id
_entity_poly.type
_entity_poly.pdbx_seq_one_letter_code
_entity_poly.pdbx_strand_id
1 'polypeptide(L)'
;MKILNYEQMKQIIGEIGQKLNSLTIDVAGKVKKVDGKGLSTNDYDNNAKAKVDNIPTNPKYTDTVTSVVDDLATSDNTKALSAKQGKVLQDNKADKSNIGRCKTKGYSSASAWTGVTSERDLEDWIGDFDKRTRELKDAGGGELKTWVFGQNLQCVATKLGKLVVIYFNGQDFYNWGHQPTLPSDFRPAYDYFRNASSLSSGDKEIAFNCGSGTYVSILSSGTIRLLVYGGNSSRIDAFASNIVYFTD
;
A
#
# COMPACT_ATOMS: atom_id res chain seq x y z
N MET A 1 -107.79 -7.02 -51.84
CA MET A 1 -106.90 -5.84 -51.86
C MET A 1 -107.51 -4.82 -50.91
N LYS A 2 -106.88 -4.53 -49.76
CA LYS A 2 -107.45 -3.60 -48.78
C LYS A 2 -107.11 -2.18 -49.25
N ILE A 3 -108.10 -1.41 -49.70
CA ILE A 3 -107.92 -0.02 -50.13
C ILE A 3 -107.89 0.84 -48.87
N LEU A 4 -106.82 1.63 -48.71
CA LEU A 4 -106.67 2.55 -47.58
C LEU A 4 -107.62 3.75 -47.77
N ASN A 5 -108.26 4.16 -46.70
CA ASN A 5 -109.06 5.38 -46.70
C ASN A 5 -108.17 6.63 -46.54
N TYR A 6 -108.74 7.80 -46.81
CA TYR A 6 -108.02 9.07 -46.80
C TYR A 6 -107.33 9.38 -45.47
N GLU A 7 -107.97 9.09 -44.34
CA GLU A 7 -107.39 9.32 -43.01
C GLU A 7 -106.22 8.37 -42.72
N GLN A 8 -106.32 7.11 -43.12
CA GLN A 8 -105.22 6.15 -43.04
C GLN A 8 -104.04 6.59 -43.92
N MET A 9 -104.30 7.10 -45.12
CA MET A 9 -103.24 7.64 -46.00
C MET A 9 -102.55 8.87 -45.40
N LYS A 10 -103.32 9.81 -44.82
CA LYS A 10 -102.78 10.98 -44.11
C LYS A 10 -101.88 10.58 -42.95
N GLN A 11 -102.32 9.62 -42.13
CA GLN A 11 -101.55 9.13 -41.00
C GLN A 11 -100.22 8.52 -41.44
N ILE A 12 -100.25 7.66 -42.46
CA ILE A 12 -99.04 7.03 -43.03
C ILE A 12 -98.06 8.08 -43.54
N ILE A 13 -98.54 9.09 -44.26
CA ILE A 13 -97.69 10.19 -44.77
C ILE A 13 -97.06 10.96 -43.61
N GLY A 14 -97.81 11.24 -42.54
CA GLY A 14 -97.29 11.89 -41.33
C GLY A 14 -96.19 11.08 -40.65
N GLU A 15 -96.39 9.77 -40.48
CA GLU A 15 -95.40 8.86 -39.90
C GLU A 15 -94.13 8.75 -40.75
N ILE A 16 -94.27 8.71 -42.08
CA ILE A 16 -93.13 8.73 -43.00
C ILE A 16 -92.33 10.02 -42.85
N GLY A 17 -93.01 11.17 -42.78
CA GLY A 17 -92.36 12.47 -42.58
C GLY A 17 -91.56 12.52 -41.27
N GLN A 18 -92.13 11.99 -40.18
CA GLN A 18 -91.41 11.92 -38.90
C GLN A 18 -90.19 10.99 -38.96
N LYS A 19 -90.31 9.82 -39.61
CA LYS A 19 -89.18 8.89 -39.79
C LYS A 19 -88.07 9.48 -40.64
N LEU A 20 -88.40 10.22 -41.70
CA LEU A 20 -87.43 10.92 -42.54
C LEU A 20 -86.69 12.01 -41.76
N ASN A 21 -87.40 12.78 -40.94
CA ASN A 21 -86.78 13.77 -40.07
C ASN A 21 -85.85 13.11 -39.05
N SER A 22 -86.28 12.01 -38.42
CA SER A 22 -85.43 11.24 -37.48
C SER A 22 -84.17 10.72 -38.16
N LEU A 23 -84.29 10.13 -39.35
CA LEU A 23 -83.14 9.63 -40.10
C LEU A 23 -82.16 10.74 -40.47
N THR A 24 -82.67 11.92 -40.84
CA THR A 24 -81.85 13.08 -41.16
C THR A 24 -81.04 13.54 -39.94
N ILE A 25 -81.68 13.57 -38.76
CA ILE A 25 -81.02 13.91 -37.49
C ILE A 25 -79.97 12.86 -37.12
N ASP A 26 -80.31 11.57 -37.24
CA ASP A 26 -79.40 10.47 -36.91
C ASP A 26 -78.15 10.49 -37.78
N VAL A 27 -78.29 10.74 -39.08
CA VAL A 27 -77.15 10.84 -40.01
C VAL A 27 -76.31 12.09 -39.73
N ALA A 28 -76.93 13.23 -39.40
CA ALA A 28 -76.22 14.45 -39.04
C ALA A 28 -75.40 14.30 -37.75
N GLY A 29 -75.86 13.46 -36.81
CA GLY A 29 -75.15 13.14 -35.57
C GLY A 29 -74.00 12.13 -35.72
N LYS A 30 -73.84 11.48 -36.89
CA LYS A 30 -72.73 10.55 -37.14
C LYS A 30 -71.49 11.30 -37.59
N VAL A 31 -70.36 10.96 -36.98
CA VAL A 31 -69.04 11.42 -37.43
C VAL A 31 -68.67 10.73 -38.75
N LYS A 32 -68.21 11.52 -39.74
CA LYS A 32 -67.74 11.00 -41.03
C LYS A 32 -66.36 10.37 -40.88
N LYS A 33 -66.12 9.27 -41.59
CA LYS A 33 -64.79 8.65 -41.69
C LYS A 33 -63.81 9.63 -42.38
N VAL A 34 -62.60 9.72 -41.85
CA VAL A 34 -61.47 10.42 -42.47
C VAL A 34 -60.31 9.42 -42.57
N ASP A 35 -59.57 9.44 -43.68
CA ASP A 35 -58.44 8.54 -43.87
C ASP A 35 -57.37 8.74 -42.78
N GLY A 36 -56.91 7.62 -42.21
CA GLY A 36 -55.96 7.61 -41.09
C GLY A 36 -56.58 7.79 -39.69
N LYS A 37 -57.91 7.86 -39.56
CA LYS A 37 -58.61 7.90 -38.26
C LYS A 37 -59.55 6.71 -38.03
N GLY A 38 -59.72 6.32 -36.77
CA GLY A 38 -60.77 5.41 -36.34
C GLY A 38 -62.15 6.09 -36.39
N LEU A 39 -63.24 5.34 -36.22
CA LEU A 39 -64.61 5.88 -36.10
C LEU A 39 -65.07 6.00 -34.63
N SER A 40 -64.13 5.97 -33.67
CA SER A 40 -64.43 5.71 -32.26
C SER A 40 -64.34 6.95 -31.38
N THR A 41 -65.00 6.91 -30.21
CA THR A 41 -65.02 7.97 -29.19
C THR A 41 -63.63 8.32 -28.64
N ASN A 42 -62.61 7.49 -28.88
CA ASN A 42 -61.25 7.64 -28.39
C ASN A 42 -60.25 8.00 -29.51
N ASP A 43 -60.67 8.74 -30.54
CA ASP A 43 -59.71 9.36 -31.44
C ASP A 43 -58.88 10.40 -30.66
N TYR A 44 -57.55 10.28 -30.72
CA TYR A 44 -56.66 11.32 -30.18
C TYR A 44 -57.01 12.65 -30.83
N ASP A 45 -57.27 13.69 -30.01
CA ASP A 45 -57.47 15.03 -30.54
C ASP A 45 -56.21 15.50 -31.29
N ASN A 46 -56.35 16.50 -32.18
CA ASN A 46 -55.22 16.97 -32.99
C ASN A 46 -54.05 17.46 -32.10
N ASN A 47 -54.34 17.87 -30.86
CA ASN A 47 -53.36 18.30 -29.87
C ASN A 47 -52.52 17.11 -29.34
N ALA A 48 -53.16 15.99 -29.02
CA ALA A 48 -52.51 14.76 -28.59
C ALA A 48 -51.71 14.14 -29.73
N LYS A 49 -52.24 14.15 -30.96
CA LYS A 49 -51.47 13.70 -32.12
C LYS A 49 -50.21 14.53 -32.34
N ALA A 50 -50.31 15.87 -32.25
CA ALA A 50 -49.15 16.74 -32.35
C ALA A 50 -48.09 16.46 -31.26
N LYS A 51 -48.52 16.14 -30.04
CA LYS A 51 -47.59 15.73 -28.97
C LYS A 51 -46.87 14.43 -29.29
N VAL A 52 -47.55 13.45 -29.87
CA VAL A 52 -46.96 12.16 -30.27
C VAL A 52 -46.03 12.33 -31.47
N ASP A 53 -46.44 13.10 -32.48
CA ASP A 53 -45.65 13.36 -33.68
C ASP A 53 -44.35 14.15 -33.35
N ASN A 54 -44.36 14.95 -32.29
CA ASN A 54 -43.20 15.70 -31.82
C ASN A 54 -42.21 14.86 -30.99
N ILE A 55 -42.46 13.58 -30.77
CA ILE A 55 -41.52 12.69 -30.08
C ILE A 55 -40.37 12.36 -31.07
N PRO A 56 -39.12 12.75 -30.78
CA PRO A 56 -37.99 12.44 -31.65
C PRO A 56 -37.74 10.91 -31.70
N THR A 57 -37.14 10.42 -32.78
CA THR A 57 -36.87 8.98 -33.03
C THR A 57 -36.00 8.29 -31.96
N ASN A 58 -35.31 9.07 -31.14
CA ASN A 58 -34.58 8.59 -29.97
C ASN A 58 -34.89 9.50 -28.77
N PRO A 59 -36.08 9.37 -28.17
CA PRO A 59 -36.46 10.22 -27.05
C PRO A 59 -35.57 9.85 -25.86
N LYS A 60 -34.70 10.77 -25.45
CA LYS A 60 -34.00 10.64 -24.17
C LYS A 60 -35.01 10.87 -23.06
N TYR A 61 -35.33 9.83 -22.29
CA TYR A 61 -36.02 9.98 -21.02
C TYR A 61 -35.12 10.79 -20.08
N THR A 62 -35.47 12.04 -19.83
CA THR A 62 -34.63 13.01 -19.11
C THR A 62 -34.69 12.88 -17.59
N ASP A 63 -35.21 11.79 -17.02
CA ASP A 63 -35.47 11.80 -15.58
C ASP A 63 -34.18 11.76 -14.72
N THR A 64 -33.07 11.22 -15.22
CA THR A 64 -31.71 11.57 -14.74
C THR A 64 -30.67 10.93 -15.67
N VAL A 65 -30.23 11.64 -16.70
CA VAL A 65 -29.10 11.15 -17.51
C VAL A 65 -27.81 11.44 -16.73
N THR A 66 -27.40 10.52 -15.85
CA THR A 66 -26.06 10.54 -15.30
C THR A 66 -25.09 10.35 -16.47
N SER A 67 -24.27 11.35 -16.78
CA SER A 67 -23.31 11.23 -17.89
C SER A 67 -22.28 10.16 -17.56
N VAL A 68 -22.02 9.26 -18.52
CA VAL A 68 -21.06 8.16 -18.36
C VAL A 68 -19.72 8.57 -18.97
N VAL A 69 -18.63 8.36 -18.24
CA VAL A 69 -17.27 8.81 -18.61
C VAL A 69 -16.33 7.61 -18.78
N ASP A 70 -15.50 7.64 -19.83
CA ASP A 70 -14.53 6.58 -20.19
C ASP A 70 -13.07 7.04 -19.97
N ASP A 71 -12.82 7.72 -18.85
CA ASP A 71 -11.49 8.21 -18.48
C ASP A 71 -11.24 8.16 -16.96
N LEU A 72 -10.00 8.41 -16.55
CA LEU A 72 -9.56 8.48 -15.14
C LEU A 72 -9.12 9.89 -14.72
N ALA A 73 -9.38 10.89 -15.56
CA ALA A 73 -8.97 12.27 -15.31
C ALA A 73 -10.13 13.12 -14.76
N THR A 74 -11.37 12.75 -15.08
CA THR A 74 -12.57 13.44 -14.64
C THR A 74 -12.86 13.16 -13.17
N SER A 75 -12.97 14.22 -12.36
CA SER A 75 -13.24 14.16 -10.91
C SER A 75 -14.63 14.67 -10.52
N ASP A 76 -15.58 14.65 -11.46
CA ASP A 76 -16.95 15.15 -11.26
C ASP A 76 -17.84 14.09 -10.59
N ASN A 77 -18.38 14.41 -9.41
CA ASN A 77 -19.21 13.52 -8.61
C ASN A 77 -20.63 13.29 -9.15
N THR A 78 -21.02 14.02 -10.21
CA THR A 78 -22.30 13.85 -10.90
C THR A 78 -22.20 12.89 -12.10
N LYS A 79 -21.00 12.37 -12.37
CA LYS A 79 -20.73 11.49 -13.51
C LYS A 79 -20.47 10.05 -13.07
N ALA A 80 -20.98 9.11 -13.87
CA ALA A 80 -20.79 7.68 -13.65
C ALA A 80 -19.58 7.17 -14.46
N LEU A 81 -18.86 6.20 -13.90
CA LEU A 81 -17.78 5.51 -14.61
C LEU A 81 -18.37 4.55 -15.66
N SER A 82 -17.77 4.51 -16.85
CA SER A 82 -18.13 3.51 -17.86
C SER A 82 -17.78 2.09 -17.39
N ALA A 83 -18.53 1.09 -17.85
CA ALA A 83 -18.21 -0.31 -17.58
C ALA A 83 -16.83 -0.72 -18.14
N LYS A 84 -16.44 -0.12 -19.26
CA LYS A 84 -15.14 -0.32 -19.90
C LYS A 84 -14.00 0.18 -19.00
N GLN A 85 -14.10 1.41 -18.50
CA GLN A 85 -13.12 1.99 -17.60
C GLN A 85 -13.10 1.26 -16.24
N GLY A 86 -14.27 0.82 -15.76
CA GLY A 86 -14.38 -0.04 -14.58
C GLY A 86 -13.64 -1.36 -14.73
N LYS A 87 -13.72 -2.00 -15.91
CA LYS A 87 -12.94 -3.20 -16.22
C LYS A 87 -11.43 -2.93 -16.20
N VAL A 88 -10.98 -1.83 -16.82
CA VAL A 88 -9.57 -1.43 -16.81
C VAL A 88 -9.04 -1.26 -15.38
N LEU A 89 -9.81 -0.60 -14.50
CA LEU A 89 -9.45 -0.47 -13.09
C LEU A 89 -9.40 -1.82 -12.36
N GLN A 90 -10.35 -2.71 -12.67
CA GLN A 90 -10.40 -4.04 -12.07
C GLN A 90 -9.21 -4.93 -12.50
N ASP A 91 -8.76 -4.80 -13.75
CA ASP A 91 -7.63 -5.59 -14.29
C ASP A 91 -6.28 -5.02 -13.82
N ASN A 92 -6.18 -3.69 -13.66
CA ASN A 92 -4.93 -3.00 -13.28
C ASN A 92 -4.78 -2.76 -11.77
N LYS A 93 -5.80 -3.01 -10.94
CA LYS A 93 -5.65 -2.89 -9.50
C LYS A 93 -4.56 -3.84 -9.01
N ALA A 94 -3.74 -3.39 -8.07
CA ALA A 94 -2.83 -4.29 -7.37
C ALA A 94 -3.64 -5.44 -6.75
N ASP A 95 -3.22 -6.67 -7.01
CA ASP A 95 -3.87 -7.84 -6.41
C ASP A 95 -3.78 -7.72 -4.88
N LYS A 96 -4.93 -7.68 -4.20
CA LYS A 96 -5.00 -7.59 -2.74
C LYS A 96 -4.35 -8.81 -2.07
N SER A 97 -4.22 -9.93 -2.77
CA SER A 97 -3.45 -11.10 -2.31
C SER A 97 -1.95 -10.79 -2.16
N ASN A 98 -1.40 -9.90 -3.00
CA ASN A 98 0.01 -9.49 -2.97
C ASN A 98 0.32 -8.44 -1.91
N ILE A 99 -0.68 -7.65 -1.48
CA ILE A 99 -0.52 -6.70 -0.35
C ILE A 99 -0.31 -7.44 0.97
N GLY A 100 -0.85 -8.66 1.10
CA GLY A 100 -0.52 -9.55 2.21
C GLY A 100 0.92 -10.07 2.11
N ARG A 101 1.35 -10.52 0.92
CA ARG A 101 2.67 -11.12 0.70
C ARG A 101 3.83 -10.16 0.96
N CYS A 102 3.65 -8.86 0.73
CA CYS A 102 4.69 -7.87 1.07
C CYS A 102 4.81 -7.61 2.59
N LYS A 103 3.88 -8.08 3.43
CA LYS A 103 3.91 -7.92 4.89
C LYS A 103 3.96 -9.22 5.70
N THR A 104 3.61 -10.40 5.17
CA THR A 104 3.30 -11.57 6.01
C THR A 104 4.15 -12.83 5.85
N LYS A 105 5.33 -12.80 5.22
CA LYS A 105 6.30 -13.88 5.46
C LYS A 105 7.70 -13.35 5.75
N GLY A 106 7.96 -13.08 7.04
CA GLY A 106 9.33 -13.24 7.57
C GLY A 106 9.90 -12.19 8.51
N TYR A 107 9.16 -11.17 8.98
CA TYR A 107 9.81 -10.09 9.77
C TYR A 107 9.67 -10.15 11.29
N SER A 108 9.09 -11.21 11.87
CA SER A 108 9.03 -11.35 13.34
C SER A 108 9.41 -12.73 13.88
N SER A 109 9.64 -13.73 13.02
CA SER A 109 10.30 -14.98 13.40
C SER A 109 10.76 -15.69 12.12
N ALA A 110 12.04 -15.52 11.78
CA ALA A 110 12.67 -16.24 10.69
C ALA A 110 12.65 -17.75 11.02
N SER A 111 11.64 -18.46 10.51
CA SER A 111 11.63 -19.91 10.49
C SER A 111 12.33 -20.39 9.22
N ALA A 112 13.02 -21.53 9.32
CA ALA A 112 13.99 -22.03 8.36
C ALA A 112 13.60 -21.88 6.88
N TRP A 113 14.59 -21.64 6.02
CA TRP A 113 14.45 -21.57 4.57
C TRP A 113 13.64 -22.75 4.03
N THR A 114 12.49 -22.45 3.44
CA THR A 114 11.62 -23.44 2.78
C THR A 114 11.57 -23.16 1.28
N GLY A 115 11.34 -24.21 0.49
CA GLY A 115 11.27 -24.12 -0.96
C GLY A 115 10.14 -23.19 -1.43
N VAL A 116 10.44 -22.37 -2.43
CA VAL A 116 9.54 -21.39 -3.03
C VAL A 116 8.76 -22.00 -4.19
N THR A 117 7.47 -21.68 -4.31
CA THR A 117 6.55 -22.32 -5.26
C THR A 117 6.27 -21.49 -6.53
N SER A 118 6.82 -20.27 -6.65
CA SER A 118 6.64 -19.42 -7.83
C SER A 118 7.87 -18.55 -8.15
N GLU A 119 8.04 -18.19 -9.44
CA GLU A 119 9.15 -17.34 -9.92
C GLU A 119 9.16 -15.94 -9.29
N ARG A 120 7.99 -15.35 -9.02
CA ARG A 120 7.90 -14.04 -8.37
C ARG A 120 8.45 -14.05 -6.95
N ASP A 121 8.34 -15.18 -6.25
CA ASP A 121 8.91 -15.33 -4.92
C ASP A 121 10.44 -15.47 -4.94
N LEU A 122 11.00 -16.00 -6.03
CA LEU A 122 12.44 -16.06 -6.23
C LEU A 122 13.01 -14.66 -6.45
N GLU A 123 12.36 -13.82 -7.25
CA GLU A 123 12.81 -12.44 -7.52
C GLU A 123 12.78 -11.55 -6.27
N ASP A 124 11.71 -11.62 -5.46
CA ASP A 124 11.61 -10.87 -4.21
C ASP A 124 12.67 -11.32 -3.20
N TRP A 125 12.94 -12.61 -3.17
CA TRP A 125 13.94 -13.20 -2.28
C TRP A 125 15.37 -12.87 -2.70
N ILE A 126 15.67 -12.92 -4.01
CA ILE A 126 16.94 -12.47 -4.57
C ILE A 126 17.13 -10.97 -4.26
N GLY A 127 16.08 -10.17 -4.40
CA GLY A 127 16.10 -8.75 -4.07
C GLY A 127 16.39 -8.46 -2.60
N ASP A 128 15.76 -9.19 -1.67
CA ASP A 128 16.04 -9.08 -0.23
C ASP A 128 17.45 -9.56 0.12
N PHE A 129 17.91 -10.66 -0.48
CA PHE A 129 19.28 -11.15 -0.30
C PHE A 129 20.32 -10.13 -0.78
N ASP A 130 20.16 -9.57 -1.98
CA ASP A 130 21.03 -8.53 -2.55
C ASP A 130 21.01 -7.25 -1.70
N LYS A 131 19.83 -6.86 -1.19
CA LYS A 131 19.70 -5.74 -0.26
C LYS A 131 20.47 -5.97 1.03
N ARG A 132 20.27 -7.10 1.71
CA ARG A 132 20.99 -7.42 2.95
C ARG A 132 22.49 -7.54 2.74
N THR A 133 22.92 -8.06 1.58
CA THR A 133 24.33 -8.12 1.20
C THR A 133 24.92 -6.72 1.04
N ARG A 134 24.20 -5.79 0.42
CA ARG A 134 24.62 -4.38 0.32
C ARG A 134 24.63 -3.67 1.67
N GLU A 135 23.60 -3.87 2.49
CA GLU A 135 23.53 -3.28 3.83
C GLU A 135 24.69 -3.77 4.72
N LEU A 136 25.06 -5.06 4.63
CA LEU A 136 26.26 -5.57 5.29
C LEU A 136 27.54 -4.93 4.76
N LYS A 137 27.66 -4.75 3.45
CA LYS A 137 28.84 -4.09 2.85
C LYS A 137 28.97 -2.63 3.28
N ASP A 138 27.87 -1.86 3.23
CA ASP A 138 27.88 -0.43 3.54
C ASP A 138 28.03 -0.17 5.05
N ALA A 139 27.57 -1.10 5.89
CA ALA A 139 27.85 -1.09 7.33
C ALA A 139 29.29 -1.51 7.69
N GLY A 140 30.15 -1.82 6.70
CA GLY A 140 31.52 -2.28 6.89
C GLY A 140 31.62 -3.71 7.45
N GLY A 141 30.60 -4.53 7.22
CA GLY A 141 30.55 -5.93 7.60
C GLY A 141 31.71 -6.70 6.97
N GLY A 142 32.64 -7.16 7.81
CA GLY A 142 33.79 -7.96 7.40
C GLY A 142 35.02 -7.19 6.91
N GLU A 143 35.00 -5.85 6.87
CA GLU A 143 36.19 -5.07 6.54
C GLU A 143 37.12 -4.97 7.76
N LEU A 144 38.44 -5.14 7.55
CA LEU A 144 39.46 -4.95 8.59
C LEU A 144 39.76 -3.46 8.74
N LYS A 145 39.38 -2.89 9.88
CA LYS A 145 39.69 -1.50 10.23
C LYS A 145 40.91 -1.45 11.14
N THR A 146 41.87 -0.61 10.80
CA THR A 146 43.11 -0.44 11.57
C THR A 146 43.15 0.94 12.19
N TRP A 147 43.50 1.00 13.48
CA TRP A 147 43.76 2.25 14.20
C TRP A 147 45.13 2.21 14.86
N VAL A 148 45.85 3.31 14.73
CA VAL A 148 47.14 3.53 15.39
C VAL A 148 46.93 4.65 16.38
N PHE A 149 47.06 4.34 17.67
CA PHE A 149 46.96 5.29 18.76
C PHE A 149 48.37 5.62 19.25
N GLY A 150 48.84 6.82 18.94
CA GLY A 150 50.22 7.22 19.25
C GLY A 150 51.25 6.29 18.59
N GLN A 151 52.42 6.13 19.21
CA GLN A 151 53.51 5.28 18.67
C GLN A 151 53.45 3.83 19.16
N ASN A 152 52.61 3.57 20.16
CA ASN A 152 52.80 2.46 21.10
C ASN A 152 51.59 1.51 21.17
N LEU A 153 50.46 1.86 20.53
CA LEU A 153 49.28 1.02 20.50
C LEU A 153 48.67 0.99 19.10
N GLN A 154 48.46 -0.21 18.58
CA GLN A 154 47.72 -0.44 17.35
C GLN A 154 46.60 -1.43 17.64
N CYS A 155 45.47 -1.23 16.98
CA CYS A 155 44.44 -2.25 16.94
C CYS A 155 43.89 -2.44 15.53
N VAL A 156 43.51 -3.68 15.25
CA VAL A 156 42.83 -4.07 14.03
C VAL A 156 41.53 -4.74 14.44
N ALA A 157 40.39 -4.26 13.95
CA ALA A 157 39.11 -4.87 14.23
C ALA A 157 38.32 -5.16 12.97
N THR A 158 37.49 -6.20 13.04
CA THR A 158 36.41 -6.45 12.09
C THR A 158 35.09 -6.49 12.84
N LYS A 159 34.05 -5.97 12.20
CA LYS A 159 32.68 -5.98 12.71
C LYS A 159 31.82 -6.87 11.82
N LEU A 160 31.13 -7.83 12.43
CA LEU A 160 30.23 -8.79 11.79
C LEU A 160 28.83 -8.63 12.41
N GLY A 161 28.05 -7.70 11.86
CA GLY A 161 26.79 -7.29 12.48
C GLY A 161 27.03 -6.64 13.85
N LYS A 162 26.57 -7.27 14.94
CA LYS A 162 26.83 -6.81 16.31
C LYS A 162 28.11 -7.39 16.91
N LEU A 163 28.71 -8.42 16.31
CA LEU A 163 29.93 -9.03 16.83
C LEU A 163 31.15 -8.21 16.38
N VAL A 164 32.05 -7.91 17.30
CA VAL A 164 33.35 -7.30 17.00
C VAL A 164 34.44 -8.25 17.44
N VAL A 165 35.39 -8.47 16.54
CA VAL A 165 36.66 -9.13 16.83
C VAL A 165 37.75 -8.08 16.67
N ILE A 166 38.49 -7.81 17.74
CA ILE A 166 39.58 -6.84 17.76
C ILE A 166 40.86 -7.50 18.21
N TYR A 167 41.94 -7.22 17.50
CA TYR A 167 43.30 -7.57 17.86
C TYR A 167 44.02 -6.30 18.31
N PHE A 168 44.63 -6.34 19.49
CA PHE A 168 45.52 -5.31 19.98
C PHE A 168 46.97 -5.77 19.85
N ASN A 169 47.82 -4.83 19.46
CA ASN A 169 49.26 -4.95 19.52
C ASN A 169 49.81 -3.68 20.15
N GLY A 170 50.42 -3.80 21.33
CA GLY A 170 51.01 -2.68 22.04
C GLY A 170 52.47 -2.93 22.39
N GLN A 171 53.26 -1.87 22.36
CA GLN A 171 54.66 -1.82 22.80
C GLN A 171 54.80 -0.59 23.70
N ASP A 172 55.52 -0.68 24.81
CA ASP A 172 55.74 0.43 25.74
C ASP A 172 54.46 1.21 26.10
N PHE A 173 53.40 0.46 26.44
CA PHE A 173 52.10 1.04 26.73
C PHE A 173 52.06 1.56 28.18
N TYR A 174 51.85 2.87 28.34
CA TYR A 174 51.83 3.56 29.63
C TYR A 174 50.44 4.14 29.94
N ASN A 175 50.16 4.42 31.21
CA ASN A 175 48.95 5.13 31.62
C ASN A 175 48.97 6.58 31.10
N TRP A 176 48.46 6.81 29.89
CA TRP A 176 48.49 8.10 29.23
C TRP A 176 47.60 9.13 29.95
N GLY A 177 48.07 10.38 30.04
CA GLY A 177 47.21 11.51 30.41
C GLY A 177 46.05 11.75 29.43
N HIS A 178 46.10 11.14 28.23
CA HIS A 178 45.02 11.07 27.26
C HIS A 178 44.79 9.62 26.84
N GLN A 179 43.64 9.05 27.19
CA GLN A 179 43.31 7.66 26.86
C GLN A 179 42.74 7.57 25.44
N PRO A 180 43.20 6.63 24.59
CA PRO A 180 42.69 6.49 23.24
C PRO A 180 41.25 5.95 23.27
N THR A 181 40.44 6.35 22.28
CA THR A 181 39.02 6.00 22.23
C THR A 181 38.68 5.34 20.89
N LEU A 182 38.01 4.20 20.94
CA LEU A 182 37.46 3.54 19.76
C LEU A 182 36.31 4.37 19.14
N PRO A 183 36.16 4.32 17.80
CA PRO A 183 34.99 4.87 17.13
C PRO A 183 33.69 4.30 17.69
N SER A 184 32.61 5.08 17.66
CA SER A 184 31.29 4.71 18.19
C SER A 184 30.82 3.33 17.77
N ASP A 185 31.05 2.97 16.50
CA ASP A 185 30.52 1.74 15.91
C ASP A 185 31.23 0.48 16.42
N PHE A 186 32.38 0.63 17.09
CA PHE A 186 33.16 -0.47 17.67
C PHE A 186 33.09 -0.47 19.19
N ARG A 187 32.21 0.33 19.80
CA ARG A 187 32.09 0.38 21.27
C ARG A 187 31.32 -0.83 21.78
N PRO A 188 31.74 -1.45 22.90
CA PRO A 188 31.00 -2.54 23.50
C PRO A 188 29.61 -2.11 23.99
N ALA A 189 28.58 -2.91 23.67
CA ALA A 189 27.20 -2.77 24.17
C ALA A 189 27.10 -2.99 25.68
N TYR A 190 27.67 -4.10 26.17
CA TYR A 190 27.42 -4.62 27.51
C TYR A 190 28.56 -5.49 28.07
N ASP A 191 28.61 -5.51 29.40
CA ASP A 191 29.59 -6.11 30.31
C ASP A 191 29.55 -7.65 30.26
N TYR A 192 30.58 -8.29 29.73
CA TYR A 192 30.81 -9.71 30.02
C TYR A 192 32.31 -9.97 29.99
N PHE A 193 33.02 -9.62 31.07
CA PHE A 193 34.08 -10.43 31.69
C PHE A 193 34.67 -9.64 32.86
N ARG A 194 34.15 -9.86 34.08
CA ARG A 194 34.85 -9.46 35.31
C ARG A 194 35.66 -10.63 35.85
N ASN A 195 36.98 -10.45 35.88
CA ASN A 195 37.82 -11.05 36.90
C ASN A 195 38.70 -9.98 37.58
N ALA A 196 38.12 -8.81 37.89
CA ALA A 196 38.75 -7.80 38.73
C ALA A 196 37.69 -7.05 39.53
N SER A 197 37.81 -7.10 40.85
CA SER A 197 36.78 -6.78 41.85
C SER A 197 36.76 -5.33 42.31
N SER A 198 37.19 -4.34 41.51
CA SER A 198 37.29 -2.97 42.01
C SER A 198 37.31 -1.91 40.91
N LEU A 199 36.15 -1.39 40.53
CA LEU A 199 36.06 -0.08 39.86
C LEU A 199 34.72 0.58 40.18
N SER A 200 34.82 1.83 40.62
CA SER A 200 33.75 2.69 41.12
C SER A 200 33.46 3.80 40.10
N SER A 201 32.65 3.51 39.08
CA SER A 201 31.84 4.49 38.33
C SER A 201 30.93 3.71 37.37
N GLY A 202 29.79 4.28 36.99
CA GLY A 202 28.74 3.59 36.21
C GLY A 202 29.11 3.20 34.77
N ASP A 203 30.37 3.31 34.36
CA ASP A 203 30.85 2.87 33.05
C ASP A 203 31.19 1.37 33.07
N LYS A 204 30.72 0.64 32.05
CA LYS A 204 30.94 -0.80 31.88
C LYS A 204 32.24 -1.06 31.12
N GLU A 205 32.91 -2.18 31.38
CA GLU A 205 34.28 -2.43 30.92
C GLU A 205 34.53 -3.88 30.52
N ILE A 206 35.30 -4.09 29.45
CA ILE A 206 35.84 -5.40 29.06
C ILE A 206 37.36 -5.37 29.22
N ALA A 207 37.93 -6.27 30.01
CA ALA A 207 39.37 -6.31 30.28
C ALA A 207 39.96 -7.67 29.89
N PHE A 208 41.22 -7.66 29.44
CA PHE A 208 41.97 -8.87 29.10
C PHE A 208 43.35 -8.82 29.74
N ASN A 209 43.80 -9.97 30.24
CA ASN A 209 45.10 -10.11 30.86
C ASN A 209 46.19 -10.08 29.79
N CYS A 210 47.15 -9.17 29.95
CA CYS A 210 48.29 -9.00 29.05
C CYS A 210 49.61 -9.46 29.68
N GLY A 211 49.54 -10.18 30.80
CA GLY A 211 50.67 -10.73 31.56
C GLY A 211 50.98 -9.95 32.84
N SER A 212 51.67 -10.61 33.78
CA SER A 212 52.25 -9.97 34.99
C SER A 212 51.28 -9.13 35.84
N GLY A 213 50.00 -9.51 35.89
CA GLY A 213 48.98 -8.78 36.67
C GLY A 213 48.51 -7.46 36.02
N THR A 214 48.88 -7.22 34.77
CA THR A 214 48.39 -6.10 33.97
C THR A 214 47.24 -6.54 33.07
N TYR A 215 46.30 -5.62 32.85
CA TYR A 215 45.14 -5.80 32.02
C TYR A 215 44.93 -4.59 31.15
N VAL A 216 44.61 -4.79 29.88
CA VAL A 216 44.11 -3.72 29.03
C VAL A 216 42.60 -3.85 28.95
N SER A 217 41.90 -2.72 28.95
CA SER A 217 40.45 -2.73 28.92
C SER A 217 39.85 -1.69 28.00
N ILE A 218 38.59 -1.91 27.64
CA ILE A 218 37.77 -1.04 26.82
C ILE A 218 36.49 -0.75 27.57
N LEU A 219 36.20 0.52 27.80
CA LEU A 219 34.95 0.96 28.40
C LEU A 219 33.83 1.02 27.34
N SER A 220 32.57 1.00 27.77
CA SER A 220 31.41 1.26 26.89
C SER A 220 31.46 2.63 26.21
N SER A 221 32.22 3.59 26.77
CA SER A 221 32.56 4.87 26.13
C SER A 221 33.53 4.74 24.94
N GLY A 222 34.11 3.56 24.72
CA GLY A 222 35.16 3.28 23.75
C GLY A 222 36.57 3.56 24.27
N THR A 223 36.72 4.13 25.46
CA THR A 223 38.03 4.48 26.04
C THR A 223 38.82 3.22 26.37
N ILE A 224 40.07 3.17 25.91
CA ILE A 224 41.02 2.09 26.19
C ILE A 224 41.93 2.52 27.32
N ARG A 225 42.12 1.67 28.35
CA ARG A 225 43.01 1.97 29.47
C ARG A 225 43.81 0.76 29.94
N LEU A 226 44.87 1.04 30.69
CA LEU A 226 45.68 0.05 31.39
C LEU A 226 45.24 -0.06 32.85
N LEU A 227 45.00 -1.28 33.32
CA LEU A 227 44.76 -1.62 34.71
C LEU A 227 45.91 -2.47 35.22
N VAL A 228 46.36 -2.17 36.43
CA VAL A 228 47.48 -2.89 37.07
C VAL A 228 46.95 -3.40 38.40
N TYR A 229 46.98 -4.71 38.59
CA TYR A 229 46.52 -5.33 39.84
C TYR A 229 47.73 -5.69 40.70
N GLY A 230 47.87 -5.06 41.87
CA GLY A 230 48.84 -5.45 42.89
C GLY A 230 50.29 -4.98 42.71
N GLY A 231 50.58 -3.95 41.90
CA GLY A 231 51.93 -3.40 41.77
C GLY A 231 51.99 -2.02 41.10
N ASN A 232 53.16 -1.37 41.18
CA ASN A 232 53.43 -0.02 40.66
C ASN A 232 53.77 0.05 39.16
N SER A 233 53.68 -1.06 38.43
CA SER A 233 54.10 -1.10 37.02
C SER A 233 53.10 -0.36 36.14
N SER A 234 53.35 0.93 35.89
CA SER A 234 52.58 1.79 34.99
C SER A 234 52.83 1.53 33.50
N ARG A 235 53.51 0.43 33.17
CA ARG A 235 54.04 0.10 31.84
C ARG A 235 53.81 -1.37 31.52
N ILE A 236 53.45 -1.64 30.27
CA ILE A 236 53.62 -2.95 29.62
C ILE A 236 54.65 -2.81 28.49
N ASP A 237 55.69 -3.65 28.50
CA ASP A 237 56.72 -3.64 27.46
C ASP A 237 56.18 -4.09 26.10
N ALA A 238 55.45 -5.20 26.05
CA ALA A 238 54.84 -5.72 24.83
C ALA A 238 53.60 -6.56 25.15
N PHE A 239 52.52 -6.40 24.38
CA PHE A 239 51.39 -7.32 24.44
C PHE A 239 50.71 -7.47 23.08
N ALA A 240 50.18 -8.66 22.85
CA ALA A 240 49.34 -8.99 21.71
C ALA A 240 48.15 -9.80 22.22
N SER A 241 46.93 -9.37 21.92
CA SER A 241 45.74 -10.08 22.38
C SER A 241 44.54 -9.83 21.48
N ASN A 242 43.65 -10.83 21.43
CA ASN A 242 42.36 -10.73 20.76
C ASN A 242 41.25 -10.57 21.81
N ILE A 243 40.27 -9.74 21.48
CA ILE A 243 39.02 -9.63 22.24
C ILE A 243 37.87 -9.82 21.26
N VAL A 244 36.85 -10.53 21.73
CA VAL A 244 35.58 -10.67 21.04
C VAL A 244 34.49 -10.11 21.93
N TYR A 245 33.68 -9.20 21.42
CA TYR A 245 32.56 -8.61 22.15
C TYR A 245 31.42 -8.20 21.22
N PHE A 246 30.29 -7.81 21.80
CA PHE A 246 29.14 -7.31 21.06
C PHE A 246 29.01 -5.79 21.15
N THR A 247 28.58 -5.14 20.07
CA THR A 247 28.15 -3.74 20.00
C THR A 247 26.63 -3.67 20.07
N ASP A 248 26.09 -2.47 20.35
CA ASP A 248 24.64 -2.25 20.36
C ASP A 248 24.03 -2.37 18.96
#